data_AF-A0A2U2MQ16-F1
#
_entry.id   AF-A0A2U2MQ16-F1
#
_cell.length_a   1.000
_cell.length_b   1.000
_cell.length_c   1.000
_cell.angle_alpha   90.00
_cell.angle_beta   90.00
_cell.angle_gamma   90.00
#
_symmetry.space_group_name_H-M   'P 1'
#
loop_
_entity.id
_entity.type
_entity.pdbx_description
1 polymer ?
#
loop_
_entity_poly.entity_id
_entity_poly.type
_entity_poly.pdbx_seq_one_letter_code
_entity_poly.pdbx_strand_id
1 'polypeptide(L)' 'MDEKTLVEKLKNVVIVDDVLAVAKEAGLDWTYEQADEALGRINATKNDIAELSGDTLEKVAKEVFGI' A
#
# COMPACT_ATOMS: atom_id res chain seq x y z
N MET A 1 -7.96 -10.81 0.77
CA MET A 1 -6.53 -11.09 1.05
C MET A 1 -6.29 -10.87 2.54
N ASP A 2 -5.34 -11.54 3.17
CA ASP A 2 -4.96 -11.26 4.57
C ASP A 2 -3.90 -10.15 4.68
N GLU A 3 -3.79 -9.53 5.87
CA GLU A 3 -2.87 -8.41 6.16
C GLU A 3 -1.42 -8.75 5.80
N LYS A 4 -0.94 -9.95 6.15
CA LYS A 4 0.46 -10.35 5.92
C LYS A 4 0.77 -10.45 4.43
N THR A 5 -0.12 -11.09 3.66
CA THR A 5 0.02 -11.19 2.20
C THR A 5 -0.03 -9.82 1.54
N LEU A 6 -0.88 -8.91 2.03
CA LEU A 6 -0.96 -7.55 1.52
C LEU A 6 0.34 -6.78 1.76
N VAL A 7 0.86 -6.78 2.99
CA VAL A 7 2.11 -6.09 3.36
C VAL A 7 3.28 -6.58 2.50
N GLU A 8 3.42 -7.89 2.28
CA GLU A 8 4.45 -8.45 1.41
C GLU A 8 4.33 -7.97 -0.05
N LYS A 9 3.11 -7.79 -0.56
CA LYS A 9 2.88 -7.21 -1.88
C LYS A 9 3.23 -5.72 -1.93
N LEU A 10 2.84 -4.95 -0.91
CA LEU A 10 3.14 -3.51 -0.84
C LEU A 10 4.64 -3.22 -0.82
N LYS A 11 5.47 -4.10 -0.23
CA LYS A 11 6.94 -4.00 -0.31
C LYS A 11 7.46 -3.97 -1.75
N ASN A 12 6.80 -4.68 -2.65
CA ASN A 12 7.22 -4.86 -4.03
C ASN A 12 6.55 -3.90 -5.03
N VAL A 13 5.56 -3.12 -4.59
CA VAL A 13 4.91 -2.08 -5.43
C VAL A 13 5.92 -1.02 -5.86
N VAL A 14 5.98 -0.72 -7.17
CA VAL A 14 6.84 0.32 -7.75
C VAL A 14 6.04 1.39 -8.47
N ILE A 15 4.95 1.00 -9.14
CA ILE A 15 4.13 1.89 -9.96
C ILE A 15 2.64 1.80 -9.58
N VAL A 16 1.85 2.77 -10.07
CA VAL A 16 0.41 2.88 -9.79
C VAL A 16 -0.35 1.62 -10.22
N ASP A 17 0.04 1.02 -11.36
CA ASP A 17 -0.57 -0.22 -11.85
C ASP A 17 -0.36 -1.40 -10.89
N ASP A 18 0.76 -1.45 -10.16
CA ASP A 18 0.97 -2.49 -9.13
C ASP A 18 -0.01 -2.31 -7.98
N VAL A 19 -0.25 -1.07 -7.56
CA VAL A 19 -1.22 -0.75 -6.51
C VAL A 19 -2.64 -1.12 -6.94
N LEU A 20 -3.03 -0.81 -8.18
CA LEU A 20 -4.33 -1.20 -8.73
C LEU A 20 -4.49 -2.72 -8.78
N ALA A 21 -3.43 -3.46 -9.16
CA ALA A 21 -3.45 -4.91 -9.15
C ALA A 21 -3.65 -5.47 -7.73
N VAL A 22 -2.93 -4.93 -6.75
CA VAL A 22 -3.07 -5.33 -5.33
C VAL A 22 -4.46 -4.99 -4.78
N ALA A 23 -4.99 -3.81 -5.08
CA ALA A 23 -6.33 -3.39 -4.69
C ALA A 23 -7.40 -4.32 -5.26
N LYS A 24 -7.28 -4.67 -6.55
CA LYS A 24 -8.19 -5.62 -7.21
C LYS A 24 -8.14 -7.01 -6.58
N GLU A 25 -6.96 -7.52 -6.25
CA GLU A 25 -6.82 -8.79 -5.51
C GLU A 25 -7.40 -8.73 -4.09
N ALA A 26 -7.39 -7.54 -3.47
CA ALA A 26 -8.03 -7.27 -2.19
C ALA A 26 -9.56 -7.12 -2.32
N GLY A 27 -10.12 -7.11 -3.54
CA GLY A 27 -11.54 -6.93 -3.80
C GLY A 27 -12.00 -5.48 -3.83
N LEU A 28 -11.05 -4.54 -3.95
CA LEU A 28 -11.31 -3.11 -4.05
C LEU A 28 -11.26 -2.68 -5.52
N ASP A 29 -12.23 -1.88 -5.93
CA ASP A 29 -12.26 -1.27 -7.26
C ASP A 29 -11.82 0.19 -7.13
N TRP A 30 -10.52 0.41 -7.28
CA TRP A 30 -9.91 1.72 -7.10
C TRP A 30 -9.72 2.45 -8.42
N THR A 31 -9.79 3.78 -8.35
CA THR A 31 -9.38 4.67 -9.43
C THR A 31 -7.85 4.82 -9.46
N TYR A 32 -7.33 5.30 -10.59
CA TYR A 32 -5.92 5.68 -10.70
C TYR A 32 -5.50 6.72 -9.65
N GLU A 33 -6.37 7.68 -9.33
CA GLU A 33 -6.09 8.72 -8.33
C GLU A 33 -5.94 8.11 -6.92
N GLN A 34 -6.80 7.17 -6.54
CA GLN A 34 -6.70 6.45 -5.26
C GLN A 34 -5.41 5.62 -5.18
N ALA A 35 -5.05 4.97 -6.29
CA ALA A 35 -3.84 4.17 -6.38
C ALA A 35 -2.56 5.03 -6.36
N ASP A 36 -2.57 6.22 -6.96
CA ASP A 36 -1.46 7.16 -6.92
C ASP A 36 -1.25 7.72 -5.49
N GLU A 37 -2.33 8.10 -4.80
CA GLU A 37 -2.25 8.53 -3.41
C GLU A 37 -1.68 7.42 -2.50
N ALA A 38 -2.17 6.19 -2.67
CA ALA A 38 -1.68 5.03 -1.95
C ALA A 38 -0.19 4.76 -2.26
N LEU A 39 0.23 4.85 -3.52
CA LEU A 39 1.64 4.70 -3.92
C LEU A 39 2.52 5.74 -3.22
N GLY A 40 2.07 6.99 -3.11
CA GLY A 40 2.76 8.03 -2.36
C GLY A 40 3.01 7.64 -0.90
N ARG A 41 1.98 7.12 -0.21
CA ARG A 41 2.09 6.65 1.18
C ARG A 41 2.99 5.41 1.33
N ILE A 42 2.90 4.47 0.38
CA ILE A 42 3.75 3.28 0.33
C ILE A 42 5.22 3.68 0.14
N ASN A 43 5.51 4.62 -0.76
CA ASN A 43 6.88 5.08 -0.99
C ASN A 43 7.43 5.90 0.17
N ALA A 44 6.58 6.69 0.84
CA ALA A 44 6.96 7.40 2.05
C ALA A 44 7.38 6.40 3.15
N THR A 45 6.58 5.35 3.38
CA THR A 45 6.87 4.31 4.39
C THR A 45 8.08 3.45 4.07
N LYS A 46 8.43 3.26 2.79
CA LYS A 46 9.67 2.59 2.37
C LYS A 46 10.94 3.41 2.59
N ASN A 47 10.81 4.70 2.87
CA ASN A 47 11.96 5.57 3.12
C ASN A 47 12.38 5.47 4.60
N ASP A 48 13.69 5.38 4.86
CA ASP A 48 14.27 5.13 6.20
C ASP A 48 13.79 6.13 7.29
N ILE A 49 13.35 7.32 6.89
CA ILE A 49 12.82 8.36 7.79
C ILE A 49 11.41 8.01 8.33
N ALA A 50 10.60 7.28 7.57
CA ALA A 50 9.25 6.91 7.98
C ALA A 50 9.26 5.75 9.00
N GLU A 51 10.23 4.85 8.91
CA GLU A 51 10.43 3.77 9.89
C GLU A 51 10.75 4.35 11.29
N LEU A 52 11.51 5.45 11.34
CA LEU A 52 11.78 6.22 12.58
C LEU A 52 10.54 6.96 13.14
N SER A 53 9.56 7.26 12.28
CA SER A 53 8.31 7.93 12.67
C SER A 53 7.22 6.92 13.07
N GLY A 54 7.53 5.62 13.02
CA GLY A 54 6.60 4.53 13.33
C GLY A 54 5.53 4.34 12.26
N ASP A 55 5.73 4.88 11.06
CA ASP A 55 4.84 4.67 9.92
C ASP A 55 5.27 3.40 9.20
N THR A 56 4.35 2.45 9.01
CA THR A 56 4.69 1.10 8.52
C THR A 56 3.72 0.65 7.42
N LEU A 57 4.12 -0.32 6.62
CA LEU A 57 3.25 -0.89 5.59
C LEU A 57 2.01 -1.57 6.19
N GLU A 58 2.09 -2.08 7.43
CA GLU A 58 0.95 -2.61 8.19
C GLU A 58 -0.09 -1.50 8.48
N LYS A 59 0.36 -0.29 8.80
CA LYS A 59 -0.55 0.86 8.97
C LYS A 59 -1.19 1.26 7.65
N VAL A 60 -0.41 1.29 6.56
CA VAL A 60 -0.94 1.58 5.22
C VAL A 60 -1.98 0.52 4.81
N ALA A 61 -1.71 -0.76 5.06
CA ALA A 61 -2.67 -1.84 4.81
C ALA A 61 -4.00 -1.62 5.55
N LYS A 62 -3.94 -1.25 6.83
CA LYS A 62 -5.13 -0.98 7.65
C LYS A 62 -5.88 0.29 7.24
N GLU A 63 -5.17 1.39 7.03
CA GLU A 63 -5.78 2.70 6.81
C GLU A 63 -6.24 2.91 5.36
N VAL A 64 -5.50 2.38 4.39
CA VAL A 64 -5.78 2.59 2.97
C VAL A 64 -6.61 1.45 2.40
N PHE A 65 -6.28 0.19 2.72
CA PHE A 65 -6.98 -0.97 2.19
C PHE A 65 -8.09 -1.51 3.11
N GLY A 66 -8.12 -1.10 4.38
CA GLY A 66 -9.15 -1.53 5.34
C GLY A 66 -9.07 -3.00 5.76
N ILE A 67 -7.87 -3.61 5.65
CA ILE A 67 -7.59 -5.03 5.93
C ILE A 67 -6.85 -5.18 7.26
#